data_AF-A0A0B0EHQ8-F1
#
_entry.id   AF-A0A0B0EHQ8-F1
#
_cell.length_a   1.000
_cell.length_b   1.000
_cell.length_c   1.000
_cell.angle_alpha   90.00
_cell.angle_beta   90.00
_cell.angle_gamma   90.00
#
_symmetry.space_group_name_H-M   'P 1'
#
loop_
_entity.id
_entity.type
_entity.pdbx_description
1 polymer ?
#
loop_
_entity_poly.entity_id
_entity_poly.type
_entity_poly.pdbx_seq_one_letter_code
_entity_poly.pdbx_strand_id
1 'polypeptide(L)'
;MFPEKSCPDAALYVGWYSLARYVDSFEWKKGAVGFHIASSEASTLEQQDSQVWCKRLIEEGVAATLGPVEEPYLSSFPLPDVFFPLLMEGKLTLLEVYFKSIPHISWRMILIGDPLYTPFKNNPEIEFASPEQKDEDDT
;
A
#
# COMPACT_ATOMS: atom_id res chain seq x y z
N MET A 1 5.41 -8.36 14.46
CA MET A 1 6.16 -8.64 13.22
C MET A 1 6.08 -10.13 12.95
N PHE A 2 5.90 -10.52 11.69
CA PHE A 2 5.94 -11.93 11.30
C PHE A 2 7.37 -12.48 11.45
N PRO A 3 7.54 -13.77 11.79
CA PRO A 3 8.84 -14.42 11.71
C PRO A 3 9.40 -14.43 10.28
N GLU A 4 10.73 -14.54 10.16
CA GLU A 4 11.38 -14.74 8.87
C GLU A 4 10.78 -15.93 8.12
N LYS A 5 10.55 -15.75 6.81
CA LYS A 5 10.03 -16.77 5.89
C LYS A 5 8.74 -17.46 6.34
N SER A 6 7.88 -16.77 7.08
CA SER A 6 6.65 -17.34 7.65
C SER A 6 5.37 -17.01 6.88
N CYS A 7 5.43 -16.11 5.91
CA CYS A 7 4.28 -15.68 5.11
C CYS A 7 4.43 -16.14 3.66
N PRO A 8 4.11 -17.40 3.33
CA PRO A 8 4.05 -17.84 1.94
C PRO A 8 2.91 -17.11 1.23
N ASP A 9 3.07 -16.88 -0.08
CA ASP A 9 2.01 -16.36 -0.93
C ASP A 9 1.42 -15.00 -0.48
N ALA A 10 2.26 -14.12 0.08
CA ALA A 10 1.84 -12.81 0.54
C ALA A 10 1.42 -11.92 -0.65
N ALA A 11 0.16 -11.48 -0.67
CA ALA A 11 -0.38 -10.59 -1.71
C ALA A 11 -0.52 -9.14 -1.25
N LEU A 12 -0.92 -8.92 0.00
CA LEU A 12 -1.13 -7.60 0.60
C LEU A 12 -0.43 -7.52 1.95
N TYR A 13 0.17 -6.38 2.26
CA TYR A 13 0.86 -6.17 3.53
C TYR A 13 0.77 -4.73 4.02
N VAL A 14 0.39 -4.57 5.29
CA VAL A 14 0.72 -3.37 6.06
C VAL A 14 1.38 -3.76 7.37
N GLY A 15 2.47 -3.07 7.69
CA GLY A 15 3.14 -3.17 8.97
C GLY A 15 3.18 -1.84 9.69
N TRP A 16 3.45 -1.90 10.99
CA TRP A 16 3.69 -0.74 11.83
C TRP A 16 4.97 -0.96 12.63
N TYR A 17 5.85 0.02 12.58
CA TYR A 17 7.00 0.21 13.46
C TYR A 17 8.01 -0.96 13.50
N SER A 18 9.07 -0.81 12.71
CA SER A 18 10.36 -1.50 12.81
C SER A 18 11.37 -0.68 12.00
N LEU A 19 11.61 0.55 12.45
CA LEU A 19 12.31 1.60 11.68
C LEU A 19 13.63 1.08 11.09
N ALA A 20 13.74 1.15 9.76
CA ALA A 20 14.91 0.72 8.99
C ALA A 20 15.40 -0.71 9.31
N ARG A 21 14.51 -1.56 9.84
CA ARG A 21 14.76 -2.95 10.21
C ARG A 21 13.75 -3.83 9.50
N TYR A 22 13.93 -3.97 8.19
CA TYR A 22 13.21 -4.93 7.39
C TYR A 22 13.41 -6.35 7.95
N VAL A 23 12.34 -7.15 7.92
CA VAL A 23 12.40 -8.59 8.22
C VAL A 23 11.82 -9.32 7.03
N ASP A 24 12.63 -10.20 6.46
CA ASP A 24 12.33 -11.01 5.29
C ASP A 24 11.32 -12.13 5.62
N SER A 25 10.08 -11.69 5.85
CA SER A 25 8.99 -12.55 6.33
C SER A 25 8.18 -13.16 5.18
N PHE A 26 8.25 -12.57 3.98
CA PHE A 26 7.25 -12.74 2.94
C PHE A 26 7.83 -13.41 1.70
N GLU A 27 7.11 -14.41 1.20
CA GLU A 27 7.25 -14.85 -0.19
C GLU A 27 6.16 -14.14 -1.00
N TRP A 28 6.54 -13.10 -1.75
CA TRP A 28 5.58 -12.24 -2.43
C TRP A 28 4.94 -12.93 -3.64
N LYS A 29 3.61 -12.90 -3.71
CA LYS A 29 2.91 -13.19 -4.96
C LYS A 29 3.24 -12.11 -5.99
N LYS A 30 3.34 -12.53 -7.26
CA LYS A 30 3.46 -11.59 -8.38
C LYS A 30 2.30 -10.60 -8.34
N GLY A 31 2.62 -9.31 -8.28
CA GLY A 31 1.62 -8.25 -8.17
C GLY A 31 1.30 -7.81 -6.74
N ALA A 32 2.04 -8.32 -5.74
CA ALA A 32 1.81 -7.93 -4.36
C ALA A 32 1.97 -6.42 -4.14
N VAL A 33 1.17 -5.86 -3.24
CA VAL A 33 1.24 -4.46 -2.83
C VAL A 33 1.42 -4.42 -1.32
N GLY A 34 2.44 -3.72 -0.85
CA GLY A 34 2.68 -3.63 0.59
C GLY A 34 3.44 -2.39 1.01
N PHE A 35 3.14 -1.90 2.20
CA PHE A 35 3.85 -0.76 2.79
C PHE A 35 4.05 -0.94 4.28
N HIS A 36 5.05 -0.26 4.83
CA HIS A 36 5.34 -0.30 6.25
C HIS A 36 5.33 1.11 6.80
N ILE A 37 4.60 1.29 7.90
CA ILE A 37 4.46 2.59 8.52
C ILE A 37 5.62 2.78 9.51
N ALA A 38 6.61 3.52 9.07
CA ALA A 38 7.76 3.98 9.85
C ALA A 38 8.37 5.21 9.17
N SER A 39 9.19 5.96 9.91
CA SER A 39 9.71 7.26 9.47
C SER A 39 10.81 7.16 8.41
N SER A 40 10.87 8.13 7.49
CA SER A 40 11.93 8.25 6.46
C SER A 40 12.22 6.99 5.63
N GLU A 41 11.28 6.05 5.52
CA GLU A 41 11.50 4.73 4.87
C GLU A 41 11.75 4.84 3.35
N ALA A 42 11.43 5.97 2.72
CA ALA A 42 11.72 6.23 1.30
C ALA A 42 12.89 7.21 1.07
N SER A 43 13.63 7.59 2.12
CA SER A 43 14.71 8.59 2.03
C SER A 43 16.05 8.04 1.49
N THR A 44 16.24 6.72 1.51
CA THR A 44 17.53 6.06 1.22
C THR A 44 17.43 4.94 0.18
N LEU A 45 16.44 5.02 -0.72
CA LEU A 45 16.17 3.97 -1.73
C LEU A 45 17.41 3.60 -2.56
N GLU A 46 18.20 4.61 -2.95
CA GLU A 46 19.40 4.44 -3.78
C GLU A 46 20.64 3.96 -3.01
N GLN A 47 20.61 3.95 -1.67
CA GLN A 47 21.74 3.50 -0.87
C GLN A 47 21.80 1.98 -0.85
N GLN A 48 22.95 1.41 -1.25
CA GLN A 48 23.11 -0.02 -1.42
C GLN A 48 22.80 -0.84 -0.15
N ASP A 49 23.31 -0.40 1.00
CA ASP A 49 23.19 -1.14 2.27
C ASP A 49 21.92 -0.80 3.07
N SER A 50 21.03 0.03 2.53
CA SER A 50 19.84 0.47 3.27
C SER A 50 18.85 -0.69 3.51
N GLN A 51 18.35 -0.76 4.74
CA GLN A 51 17.39 -1.77 5.21
C GLN A 51 16.00 -1.17 5.47
N VAL A 52 15.73 0.00 4.91
CA VAL A 52 14.39 0.61 4.95
C VAL A 52 13.38 -0.25 4.21
N TRP A 53 12.16 -0.29 4.74
CA TRP A 53 11.07 -1.10 4.26
C TRP A 53 10.71 -0.78 2.82
N CYS A 54 10.61 0.49 2.41
CA CYS A 54 10.25 0.81 1.01
C CYS A 54 11.25 0.20 0.02
N LYS A 55 12.56 0.34 0.29
CA LYS A 55 13.61 -0.25 -0.54
C LYS A 55 13.51 -1.77 -0.56
N ARG A 56 13.51 -2.39 0.63
CA ARG A 56 13.53 -3.85 0.75
C ARG A 56 12.28 -4.49 0.20
N LEU A 57 11.09 -3.92 0.41
CA LEU A 57 9.86 -4.42 -0.19
C LEU A 57 9.95 -4.48 -1.72
N ILE A 58 10.47 -3.43 -2.37
CA ILE A 58 10.67 -3.41 -3.84
C ILE A 58 11.70 -4.46 -4.26
N GLU A 59 12.85 -4.51 -3.60
CA GLU A 59 13.94 -5.46 -3.92
C GLU A 59 13.51 -6.92 -3.74
N GLU A 60 12.64 -7.21 -2.76
CA GLU A 60 12.13 -8.56 -2.49
C GLU A 60 10.92 -8.92 -3.38
N GLY A 61 10.37 -7.99 -4.17
CA GLY A 61 9.46 -8.31 -5.27
C GLY A 61 8.01 -7.82 -5.14
N VAL A 62 7.71 -6.86 -4.26
CA VAL A 62 6.40 -6.18 -4.34
C VAL A 62 6.31 -5.37 -5.64
N ALA A 63 5.12 -5.35 -6.24
CA ALA A 63 4.85 -4.52 -7.42
C ALA A 63 4.65 -3.04 -7.06
N ALA A 64 4.19 -2.76 -5.83
CA ALA A 64 4.05 -1.40 -5.34
C ALA A 64 4.25 -1.29 -3.83
N THR A 65 4.78 -0.15 -3.42
CA THR A 65 4.92 0.26 -2.02
C THR A 65 4.73 1.77 -1.91
N LEU A 66 4.67 2.28 -0.69
CA LEU A 66 4.63 3.71 -0.40
C LEU A 66 5.31 3.97 0.93
N GLY A 67 5.80 5.19 1.09
CA GLY A 67 6.35 5.60 2.37
C GLY A 67 6.87 7.02 2.36
N PRO A 68 7.38 7.46 3.50
CA PRO A 68 7.75 8.85 3.71
C PRO A 68 9.20 9.12 3.28
N VAL A 69 9.44 10.24 2.60
CA VAL A 69 10.78 10.71 2.20
C VAL A 69 11.50 11.51 3.29
N GLU A 70 10.81 11.88 4.37
CA GLU A 70 11.37 12.45 5.62
C GLU A 70 10.49 12.03 6.81
N GLU A 71 10.52 12.73 7.94
CA GLU A 71 9.69 12.45 9.11
C GLU A 71 8.21 12.77 8.82
N PRO A 72 7.30 11.77 8.80
CA PRO A 72 5.88 12.00 8.64
C PRO A 72 5.17 12.11 10.00
N TYR A 73 3.95 12.64 10.00
CA TYR A 73 3.00 12.29 11.06
C TYR A 73 2.38 10.93 10.73
N LEU A 74 2.06 10.12 11.76
CA LEU A 74 1.32 8.87 11.55
C LEU A 74 0.04 9.10 10.73
N SER A 75 -0.67 10.19 11.01
CA SER A 75 -1.88 10.59 10.28
C SER A 75 -1.65 11.04 8.84
N SER A 76 -0.44 10.93 8.28
CA SER A 76 -0.17 11.26 6.88
C SER A 76 -0.12 10.04 5.95
N PHE A 77 -0.06 8.83 6.51
CA PHE A 77 -0.14 7.60 5.72
C PHE A 77 -1.57 7.36 5.21
N PRO A 78 -1.74 6.69 4.07
CA PRO A 78 -3.02 6.12 3.70
C PRO A 78 -3.58 5.26 4.82
N LEU A 79 -4.86 5.42 5.13
CA LEU A 79 -5.55 4.51 6.03
C LEU A 79 -5.61 3.12 5.37
N PRO A 80 -5.02 2.06 5.95
CA PRO A 80 -5.00 0.74 5.32
C PRO A 80 -6.40 0.19 5.03
N ASP A 81 -7.33 0.48 5.94
CA ASP A 81 -8.74 0.08 5.88
C ASP A 81 -9.52 0.80 4.77
N VAL A 82 -8.91 1.80 4.12
CA VAL A 82 -9.43 2.48 2.93
C VAL A 82 -8.62 2.06 1.70
N PHE A 83 -7.29 2.06 1.80
CA PHE A 83 -6.37 1.77 0.70
C PHE A 83 -6.60 0.36 0.13
N PHE A 84 -6.55 -0.68 0.96
CA PHE A 84 -6.64 -2.05 0.46
C PHE A 84 -8.03 -2.42 -0.05
N PRO A 85 -9.14 -2.03 0.59
CA PRO A 85 -10.46 -2.32 0.04
C PRO A 85 -10.71 -1.65 -1.32
N LEU A 86 -10.26 -0.40 -1.51
CA LEU A 86 -10.34 0.26 -2.82
C LEU A 86 -9.48 -0.42 -3.88
N LEU A 87 -8.30 -0.92 -3.51
CA LEU A 87 -7.44 -1.69 -4.43
C LEU A 87 -8.12 -3.01 -4.83
N MET A 88 -8.66 -3.74 -3.85
CA MET A 88 -9.30 -5.04 -4.01
C MET A 88 -10.64 -4.98 -4.76
N GLU A 89 -11.30 -3.83 -4.79
CA GLU A 89 -12.47 -3.59 -5.63
C GLU A 89 -12.12 -3.62 -7.13
N GLY A 90 -10.86 -3.36 -7.49
CA GLY A 90 -10.36 -3.49 -8.87
C GLY A 90 -10.89 -2.46 -9.87
N LYS A 91 -11.70 -1.48 -9.42
CA LYS A 91 -12.26 -0.41 -10.27
C LYS A 91 -11.30 0.75 -10.49
N LEU A 92 -10.39 0.97 -9.55
CA LEU A 92 -9.47 2.09 -9.54
C LEU A 92 -8.04 1.63 -9.78
N THR A 93 -7.26 2.48 -10.43
CA THR A 93 -5.80 2.33 -10.57
C THR A 93 -5.11 2.57 -9.23
N LEU A 94 -3.90 2.02 -9.08
CA LEU A 94 -3.06 2.21 -7.89
C LEU A 94 -2.91 3.70 -7.53
N LEU A 95 -2.74 4.58 -8.52
CA LEU A 95 -2.62 6.02 -8.31
C LEU A 95 -3.90 6.63 -7.75
N GLU A 96 -5.06 6.25 -8.30
CA GLU A 96 -6.36 6.73 -7.83
C GLU A 96 -6.66 6.23 -6.41
N VAL A 97 -6.34 4.97 -6.11
CA VAL A 97 -6.45 4.39 -4.76
C VAL A 97 -5.58 5.18 -3.77
N TYR A 98 -4.32 5.46 -4.13
CA TYR A 98 -3.42 6.24 -3.29
C TYR A 98 -3.98 7.64 -3.01
N PHE A 99 -4.39 8.39 -4.04
CA PHE A 99 -4.92 9.74 -3.84
C PHE A 99 -6.26 9.78 -3.10
N LYS A 100 -7.10 8.74 -3.22
CA LYS A 100 -8.35 8.64 -2.44
C LYS A 100 -8.15 8.29 -0.97
N SER A 101 -7.02 7.68 -0.63
CA SER A 101 -6.77 7.16 0.72
C SER A 101 -5.80 8.01 1.52
N ILE A 102 -4.97 8.85 0.88
CA ILE A 102 -4.11 9.79 1.60
C ILE A 102 -4.92 10.96 2.18
N PRO A 103 -4.63 11.39 3.42
CA PRO A 103 -5.28 12.53 4.04
C PRO A 103 -4.69 13.88 3.59
N HIS A 104 -3.46 13.89 3.07
CA HIS A 104 -2.75 15.11 2.68
C HIS A 104 -2.02 14.91 1.35
N ILE A 105 -2.17 15.88 0.44
CA ILE A 105 -1.42 15.95 -0.81
C ILE A 105 -0.10 16.70 -0.55
N SER A 106 0.99 16.26 -1.18
CA SER A 106 2.34 16.86 -1.09
C SER A 106 3.01 16.80 0.30
N TRP A 107 2.48 16.04 1.25
CA TRP A 107 3.10 15.89 2.57
C TRP A 107 4.02 14.67 2.63
N ARG A 108 5.32 14.85 2.39
CA ARG A 108 6.42 13.90 2.66
C ARG A 108 6.22 12.43 2.26
N MET A 109 5.20 12.09 1.48
CA MET A 109 4.83 10.72 1.11
C MET A 109 5.04 10.53 -0.38
N ILE A 110 5.56 9.37 -0.75
CA ILE A 110 5.72 8.93 -2.14
C ILE A 110 5.08 7.56 -2.33
N LEU A 111 4.44 7.39 -3.49
CA LEU A 111 4.00 6.10 -4.01
C LEU A 111 5.05 5.60 -5.00
N ILE A 112 5.42 4.32 -4.92
CA ILE A 112 6.33 3.67 -5.85
C ILE A 112 5.61 2.47 -6.47
N GLY A 113 5.47 2.50 -7.80
CA GLY A 113 4.76 1.48 -8.57
C GLY A 113 4.28 2.04 -9.91
N ASP A 114 3.70 1.19 -10.75
CA ASP A 114 3.04 1.63 -11.98
C ASP A 114 1.71 2.34 -11.63
N PRO A 115 1.54 3.62 -11.99
CA PRO A 115 0.33 4.37 -11.64
C PRO A 115 -0.96 3.76 -12.23
N LEU A 116 -0.88 3.01 -13.34
CA LEU A 116 -2.02 2.35 -13.99
C LEU A 116 -2.26 0.92 -13.47
N TYR A 117 -1.50 0.49 -12.47
CA TYR A 117 -1.60 -0.86 -11.93
C TYR A 117 -2.99 -1.15 -11.34
N THR A 118 -3.61 -2.26 -11.76
CA THR A 118 -4.97 -2.65 -11.40
C THR A 118 -5.06 -4.18 -11.12
N PRO A 119 -4.50 -4.67 -10.00
CA PRO A 119 -4.35 -6.10 -9.73
C PRO A 119 -5.66 -6.90 -9.74
N PHE A 120 -6.74 -6.28 -9.28
CA PHE A 120 -8.02 -6.93 -9.03
C PHE A 120 -9.08 -6.64 -10.11
N LYS A 121 -8.68 -6.04 -11.24
CA LYS A 121 -9.62 -5.61 -12.30
C LYS A 121 -10.49 -6.75 -12.86
N ASN A 122 -9.91 -7.93 -13.04
CA ASN A 122 -10.59 -9.08 -13.63
C ASN A 122 -11.21 -10.02 -12.59
N ASN A 123 -10.76 -9.95 -11.34
CA ASN A 123 -11.22 -10.77 -10.23
C ASN A 123 -11.22 -9.92 -8.96
N PRO A 124 -12.26 -9.11 -8.74
CA PRO A 124 -12.37 -8.30 -7.53
C PRO A 124 -12.55 -9.21 -6.32
N GLU A 125 -11.85 -8.91 -5.22
CA GLU A 125 -11.98 -9.66 -3.96
C GLU A 125 -13.07 -9.06 -3.05
N ILE A 126 -13.47 -7.81 -3.31
CA ILE A 126 -14.52 -7.11 -2.58
C ILE A 126 -15.50 -6.50 -3.57
N GLU A 127 -16.79 -6.76 -3.35
CA GLU A 127 -17.88 -6.03 -3.99
C GLU A 127 -18.50 -5.08 -2.97
N PHE A 128 -18.37 -3.77 -3.19
CA PHE A 128 -19.16 -2.80 -2.45
C PHE A 128 -20.58 -2.79 -3.00
N ALA A 129 -21.56 -2.91 -2.10
CA ALA A 129 -22.95 -2.67 -2.46
C ALA A 129 -23.06 -1.26 -3.05
N SER A 130 -23.66 -1.14 -4.22
CA SER A 130 -24.02 0.17 -4.75
C SER A 130 -25.02 0.79 -3.77
N PRO A 131 -24.89 2.07 -3.38
CA PRO A 131 -25.94 2.73 -2.62
C PRO A 131 -27.23 2.59 -3.43
N GLU A 132 -28.25 1.95 -2.85
CA GLU A 132 -29.58 1.90 -3.44
C GLU A 132 -29.98 3.33 -3.79
N GLN A 133 -30.28 3.58 -5.07
CA GLN A 133 -30.96 4.81 -5.46
C GLN A 133 -32.28 4.80 -4.69
N LYS A 134 -32.41 5.63 -3.65
CA LYS A 134 -33.73 5.91 -3.09
C LYS A 134 -34.51 6.56 -4.20
N ASP A 135 -35.43 5.81 -4.77
CA ASP A 135 -36.37 6.27 -5.79
C ASP A 135 -36.98 7.59 -5.32
N GLU A 136 -36.80 8.62 -6.15
CA GLU A 136 -37.60 9.83 -6.14
C GLU A 136 -39.03 9.44 -6.51
N ASP A 137 -39.82 8.99 -5.54
CA ASP A 137 -41.27 8.84 -5.71
C ASP A 137 -41.98 9.11 -4.38
N ASP A 138 -41.90 10.37 -3.91
CA ASP A 138 -42.90 10.92 -2.99
C ASP A 138 -42.83 12.47 -2.96
N THR A 139 -43.37 13.16 -3.98
CA THR A 139 -44.32 14.30 -3.87
C THR A 139 -44.66 14.93 -5.23
#